data_AF-A0A0V8JI19-F1
#
_entry.id   AF-A0A0V8JI19-F1
#
_cell.length_a   1.000
_cell.length_b   1.000
_cell.length_c   1.000
_cell.angle_alpha   90.00
_cell.angle_beta   90.00
_cell.angle_gamma   90.00
#
_symmetry.space_group_name_H-M   'P 1'
#
loop_
_entity.id
_entity.type
_entity.pdbx_description
1 polymer ?
#
loop_
_entity_poly.entity_id
_entity_poly.type
_entity_poly.pdbx_seq_one_letter_code
_entity_poly.pdbx_strand_id
1 'polypeptide(L)'
;MPPAERVATVRSKAQEVAKNAGLVKDSKLSKINGRDVYKDPKTGDLYSVDTQHGRFEKTNSKGKHQGEVDFDFMPTKPADASGGHNLKVK
;
A
#
# COMPACT_ATOMS: atom_id res chain seq x y z
N MET A 1 15.28 -11.41 12.57
CA MET A 1 15.69 -10.60 11.42
C MET A 1 15.99 -9.18 11.86
N PRO A 2 17.14 -8.62 11.44
CA PRO A 2 17.40 -7.19 11.47
C PRO A 2 16.29 -6.40 10.77
N PRO A 3 16.01 -5.17 11.21
CA PRO A 3 14.93 -4.36 10.65
C PRO A 3 15.08 -4.09 9.15
N ALA A 4 16.31 -3.91 8.65
CA ALA A 4 16.58 -3.69 7.23
C ALA A 4 16.21 -4.91 6.36
N GLU A 5 16.56 -6.11 6.80
CA GLU A 5 16.19 -7.34 6.09
C GLU A 5 14.68 -7.53 6.06
N ARG A 6 13.98 -7.22 7.17
CA ARG A 6 12.51 -7.32 7.23
C ARG A 6 11.87 -6.41 6.19
N VAL A 7 12.31 -5.16 6.11
CA VAL A 7 11.80 -4.18 5.14
C VAL A 7 12.01 -4.66 3.70
N ALA A 8 13.19 -5.21 3.38
CA ALA A 8 13.49 -5.73 2.06
C ALA A 8 12.59 -6.92 1.70
N THR A 9 12.43 -7.90 2.60
CA THR A 9 11.55 -9.06 2.39
C THR A 9 10.10 -8.64 2.17
N VAL A 10 9.60 -7.71 2.99
CA VAL A 10 8.22 -7.22 2.87
C VAL A 10 8.00 -6.48 1.56
N ARG A 11 8.95 -5.63 1.13
CA ARG A 11 8.87 -4.93 -0.15
C ARG A 11 8.84 -5.90 -1.33
N SER A 12 9.72 -6.89 -1.34
CA SER A 12 9.78 -7.90 -2.39
C SER A 12 8.47 -8.69 -2.46
N LYS A 13 7.93 -9.11 -1.32
CA LYS A 13 6.64 -9.82 -1.26
C LYS A 13 5.48 -8.94 -1.73
N ALA A 14 5.43 -7.68 -1.28
CA ALA A 14 4.41 -6.73 -1.72
C ALA A 14 4.46 -6.49 -3.24
N GLN A 15 5.66 -6.41 -3.83
CA GLN A 15 5.82 -6.26 -5.27
C GLN A 15 5.28 -7.48 -6.04
N GLU A 16 5.56 -8.69 -5.56
CA GLU A 16 5.04 -9.93 -6.16
C GLU A 16 3.52 -10.01 -6.07
N VAL A 17 2.96 -9.74 -4.89
CA VAL A 17 1.51 -9.72 -4.65
C VAL A 17 0.83 -8.68 -5.53
N ALA A 18 1.38 -7.46 -5.58
CA ALA A 18 0.85 -6.39 -6.43
C ALA A 18 0.86 -6.79 -7.91
N LYS A 19 1.95 -7.40 -8.38
CA LYS A 19 2.06 -7.90 -9.76
C LYS A 19 1.03 -8.99 -10.06
N ASN A 20 0.86 -9.96 -9.16
CA ASN A 20 -0.10 -11.06 -9.31
C ASN A 20 -1.56 -10.56 -9.28
N ALA A 21 -1.84 -9.51 -8.50
CA ALA A 21 -3.14 -8.85 -8.46
C ALA A 21 -3.39 -7.88 -9.63
N GLY A 22 -2.40 -7.66 -10.52
CA GLY A 22 -2.50 -6.73 -11.64
C GLY A 22 -2.43 -5.25 -11.23
N LEU A 23 -1.91 -4.95 -10.04
CA LEU A 23 -1.67 -3.59 -9.59
C LEU A 23 -0.41 -3.03 -10.26
N VAL A 24 -0.46 -1.75 -10.61
CA VAL A 24 0.64 -1.05 -11.30
C VAL A 24 1.32 -0.11 -10.32
N LYS A 25 2.65 -0.21 -10.20
CA LYS A 25 3.41 0.70 -9.34
C LYS A 25 3.32 2.13 -9.86
N ASP A 26 2.91 3.06 -9.01
CA ASP A 26 2.92 4.49 -9.32
C ASP A 26 4.19 5.13 -8.72
N SER A 27 5.22 5.29 -9.57
CA SER A 27 6.51 5.84 -9.15
C SER A 27 6.41 7.29 -8.63
N LYS A 28 5.44 8.07 -9.12
CA LYS A 28 5.25 9.45 -8.68
C LYS A 28 4.65 9.49 -7.28
N LEU A 29 3.55 8.77 -7.07
CA LEU A 29 2.93 8.66 -5.74
C LEU A 29 3.87 8.02 -4.73
N SER A 30 4.65 7.03 -5.16
CA SER A 30 5.62 6.37 -4.29
C SER A 30 6.68 7.36 -3.78
N LYS A 31 7.18 8.22 -4.67
CA LYS A 31 8.19 9.24 -4.32
C LYS A 31 7.63 10.30 -3.38
N ILE A 32 6.40 10.79 -3.62
CA ILE A 32 5.78 11.85 -2.81
C ILE A 32 5.47 11.34 -1.39
N ASN A 33 5.10 10.07 -1.24
CA ASN A 33 4.70 9.49 0.04
C ASN A 33 5.84 8.76 0.75
N GLY A 34 7.02 8.60 0.13
CA GLY A 34 8.18 7.92 0.73
C GLY A 34 8.02 6.41 0.93
N ARG A 35 6.98 5.81 0.33
CA ARG A 35 6.65 4.38 0.42
C ARG A 35 6.17 3.90 -0.94
N ASP A 36 6.30 2.60 -1.23
CA ASP A 36 5.81 2.06 -2.49
C ASP A 36 4.28 2.14 -2.54
N VAL A 37 3.76 2.73 -3.61
CA VAL A 37 2.33 2.88 -3.88
C VAL A 37 2.01 2.20 -5.20
N TYR A 38 1.02 1.31 -5.17
CA TYR A 38 0.47 0.63 -6.33
C TYR A 38 -0.95 1.11 -6.59
N LYS A 39 -1.34 1.16 -7.85
CA LYS A 39 -2.67 1.56 -8.29
C LYS A 39 -3.37 0.37 -8.93
N ASP A 40 -4.61 0.12 -8.55
CA ASP A 40 -5.49 -0.78 -9.29
C ASP A 40 -6.01 -0.06 -10.54
N PRO A 41 -5.68 -0.52 -11.76
CA PRO A 41 -6.19 0.07 -12.98
C PRO A 41 -7.71 -0.11 -13.15
N LYS A 42 -8.33 -1.10 -12.49
CA LYS A 42 -9.77 -1.39 -12.62
C LYS A 42 -10.62 -0.45 -11.79
N THR A 43 -10.25 -0.25 -10.53
CA THR A 43 -11.02 0.57 -9.57
C THR A 43 -10.47 1.99 -9.40
N GLY A 44 -9.17 2.18 -9.68
CA GLY A 44 -8.46 3.41 -9.36
C GLY A 44 -8.03 3.52 -7.89
N ASP A 45 -8.27 2.48 -7.08
CA ASP A 45 -7.80 2.42 -5.70
C ASP A 45 -6.27 2.36 -5.62
N LEU A 46 -5.72 2.86 -4.53
CA LEU A 46 -4.29 2.91 -4.26
C LEU A 46 -3.95 2.03 -3.06
N TYR A 47 -2.87 1.29 -3.17
CA TYR A 47 -2.36 0.37 -2.15
C TYR A 47 -0.94 0.77 -1.82
N SER A 48 -0.72 1.25 -0.60
CA SER A 48 0.63 1.63 -0.14
C SER A 48 1.20 0.56 0.80
N VAL A 49 2.50 0.29 0.68
CA VAL A 49 3.15 -0.79 1.44
C VAL A 49 3.47 -0.33 2.85
N ASP A 50 2.94 -1.04 3.85
CA ASP A 50 3.38 -0.95 5.23
C ASP A 50 4.47 -2.02 5.48
N THR A 51 5.72 -1.58 5.47
CA THR A 51 6.88 -2.46 5.66
C THR A 51 7.10 -2.91 7.10
N GLN A 52 6.45 -2.26 8.07
CA GLN A 52 6.56 -2.61 9.49
C GLN A 52 5.65 -3.78 9.82
N HIS A 53 4.42 -3.75 9.29
CA HIS A 53 3.38 -4.73 9.58
C HIS A 53 3.21 -5.79 8.48
N GLY A 54 3.78 -5.59 7.29
CA GLY A 54 3.66 -6.54 6.18
C GLY A 54 2.28 -6.53 5.54
N ARG A 55 1.74 -5.34 5.29
CA ARG A 55 0.35 -5.12 4.84
C ARG A 55 0.28 -4.05 3.75
N PHE A 56 -0.88 -3.92 3.13
CA PHE A 56 -1.22 -2.74 2.34
C PHE A 56 -2.20 -1.85 3.08
N GLU A 57 -1.94 -0.56 3.09
CA GLU A 57 -2.96 0.45 3.36
C GLU A 57 -3.70 0.75 2.08
N LYS A 58 -5.00 0.45 2.06
CA LYS A 58 -5.90 0.77 0.95
C LYS A 58 -6.40 2.20 1.11
N THR A 59 -6.28 2.97 0.04
CA THR A 59 -6.88 4.30 -0.09
C THR A 59 -7.63 4.40 -1.40
N ASN A 60 -8.60 5.31 -1.48
CA ASN A 60 -9.28 5.58 -2.75
C ASN A 60 -8.39 6.39 -3.69
N SER A 61 -8.87 6.64 -4.91
CA SER A 61 -8.16 7.44 -5.93
C SER A 61 -7.83 8.88 -5.51
N LYS A 62 -8.47 9.39 -4.44
CA LYS A 62 -8.20 10.72 -3.85
C LYS A 62 -7.22 10.65 -2.68
N GLY A 63 -6.66 9.48 -2.38
CA GLY A 63 -5.74 9.24 -1.28
C GLY A 63 -6.41 9.13 0.09
N LYS A 64 -7.75 9.05 0.16
CA LYS A 64 -8.43 8.87 1.45
C LYS A 64 -8.33 7.42 1.91
N HIS A 65 -7.88 7.20 3.14
CA HIS A 65 -7.76 5.88 3.74
C HIS A 65 -9.11 5.14 3.77
N GLN A 66 -9.10 3.85 3.42
CA GLN A 66 -10.25 2.95 3.38
C GLN A 66 -10.08 1.72 4.28
N GLY A 67 -8.90 1.55 4.89
CA GLY A 67 -8.58 0.42 5.76
C GLY A 67 -7.28 -0.25 5.36
N GLU A 68 -6.91 -1.28 6.12
CA GLU A 68 -5.72 -2.09 5.88
C GLU A 68 -6.12 -3.47 5.37
N VAL A 69 -5.38 -3.99 4.41
CA VAL A 69 -5.49 -5.36 3.93
C VAL A 69 -4.15 -6.08 4.06
N ASP A 70 -4.18 -7.39 4.31
CA ASP A 70 -2.98 -8.22 4.21
C ASP A 70 -2.62 -8.50 2.74
N PHE A 71 -1.61 -9.34 2.54
CA PHE A 71 -1.13 -9.72 1.21
C PHE A 71 -2.03 -10.72 0.48
N ASP A 72 -3.06 -11.23 1.14
CA ASP A 72 -4.13 -12.00 0.54
C ASP A 72 -5.37 -11.12 0.26
N PHE A 73 -5.22 -9.79 0.42
CA PHE A 73 -6.26 -8.77 0.29
C PHE A 73 -7.43 -8.95 1.27
N MET A 74 -7.23 -9.67 2.37
CA MET A 74 -8.23 -9.75 3.43
C MET A 74 -8.14 -8.51 4.33
N PRO A 75 -9.28 -7.89 4.69
CA PRO A 75 -9.28 -6.72 5.56
C PRO A 75 -8.76 -7.11 6.95
N THR A 76 -7.74 -6.38 7.42
CA THR A 76 -7.16 -6.60 8.75
C THR A 76 -7.60 -5.54 9.74
N LYS A 77 -7.84 -4.31 9.26
CA LYS A 77 -8.32 -3.19 10.07
C LYS A 77 -9.23 -2.26 9.27
N PRO A 78 -10.23 -1.64 9.93
CA PRO A 78 -11.14 -0.70 9.27
C PRO A 78 -10.45 0.63 8.95
N ALA A 79 -11.13 1.47 8.15
CA ALA A 79 -10.69 2.82 7.86
C ALA A 79 -10.56 3.65 9.13
N ASP A 80 -9.36 4.15 9.40
CA ASP A 80 -9.14 5.12 10.46
C ASP A 80 -9.69 6.51 10.05
N ALA A 81 -10.45 7.14 10.95
CA ALA A 81 -11.10 8.44 10.69
C ALA A 81 -10.20 9.65 10.94
N SER A 82 -9.02 9.45 11.55
CA SER A 82 -8.08 10.54 11.86
C SER A 82 -7.43 11.16 10.62
N GLY A 83 -7.42 10.44 9.50
CA GLY A 83 -6.80 10.88 8.24
C GLY A 83 -5.28 10.81 8.22
N GLY A 84 -4.62 10.34 9.29
CA GLY A 84 -3.15 10.18 9.33
C GLY A 84 -2.59 9.21 8.28
N HIS A 85 -3.44 8.31 7.77
CA HIS A 85 -3.11 7.30 6.77
C HIS A 85 -3.46 7.73 5.33
N ASN A 86 -3.86 8.98 5.12
CA ASN A 86 -4.15 9.48 3.77
C ASN A 86 -2.88 9.59 2.92
N LEU A 87 -2.97 9.23 1.64
CA LEU A 87 -1.91 9.47 0.67
C LEU A 87 -2.01 10.86 0.07
N LYS A 88 -0.86 11.49 -0.15
CA LYS A 88 -0.74 12.68 -0.98
C LYS A 88 -0.84 12.25 -2.44
N VAL A 89 -1.88 12.72 -3.12
CA VAL A 89 -2.15 12.42 -4.55
C VAL A 89 -1.89 13.60 -5.50
N LYS A 90 -1.38 14.72 -4.98
CA LYS A 90 -1.02 15.93 -5.72
C LYS A 90 0.31 16.49 -5.23
#